data_AF-A0AA40CC57-F1
#
_entry.id   AF-A0AA40CC57-F1
#
_cell.length_a   1.000
_cell.length_b   1.000
_cell.length_c   1.000
_cell.angle_alpha   90.00
_cell.angle_beta   90.00
_cell.angle_gamma   90.00
#
_symmetry.space_group_name_H-M   'P 1'
#
loop_
_entity.id
_entity.type
_entity.pdbx_description
1 polymer ?
#
loop_
_entity_poly.entity_id
_entity_poly.type
_entity_poly.pdbx_seq_one_letter_code
_entity_poly.pdbx_strand_id
1 'polypeptide(L)'
;MRLPLGTLVAILPFYLEAVLAQAQGSGKTTRYWDCCKPSCAWPRKGNSPQPVLTCDKNDRPLSDGGNTKSGCENGGNAFMCSSQSPWAVNDTLAYGWAAVNIAGSNEATWCCACYELTFTSGPVSGKKMVVQATNTGGDLGNNHFDIAMPGGGVGIFNACTNQYGAPPNGWGERYGGVTSKSACANFPAALKAGCNWRYDWFQGADNPNVNFRQVACPAAITEKSKCVRQRDSIDQTPTGPKEVPTWTP
;
A
#
# COMPACT_ATOMS: atom_id res chain seq x y z
N MET A 1 -23.67 49.11 -45.26
CA MET A 1 -22.47 48.25 -45.26
C MET A 1 -22.71 47.16 -44.21
N ARG A 2 -23.14 45.96 -44.63
CA ARG A 2 -23.45 44.82 -43.75
C ARG A 2 -22.43 43.72 -44.07
N LEU A 3 -21.63 43.34 -43.08
CA LEU A 3 -20.67 42.23 -43.20
C LEU A 3 -21.39 40.88 -43.03
N PRO A 4 -20.98 39.83 -43.77
CA PRO A 4 -21.66 38.54 -43.74
C PRO A 4 -21.29 37.73 -42.50
N LEU A 5 -22.29 37.01 -41.99
CA LEU A 5 -22.29 36.17 -40.80
C LEU A 5 -21.54 34.84 -41.03
N GLY A 6 -20.27 34.89 -41.42
CA GLY A 6 -19.56 33.72 -41.94
C GLY A 6 -18.09 33.66 -41.56
N THR A 7 -17.75 33.78 -40.27
CA THR A 7 -16.45 33.30 -39.75
C THR A 7 -16.47 33.14 -38.23
N LEU A 8 -17.31 32.23 -37.74
CA LEU A 8 -17.10 31.62 -36.43
C LEU A 8 -16.03 30.52 -36.63
N VAL A 9 -14.76 30.91 -36.60
CA VAL A 9 -13.66 29.96 -36.40
C VAL A 9 -13.79 29.46 -34.97
N ALA A 10 -14.40 28.30 -34.80
CA ALA A 10 -14.42 27.56 -33.56
C ALA A 10 -12.98 27.16 -33.22
N ILE A 11 -12.31 27.97 -32.40
CA ILE A 11 -11.12 27.54 -31.66
C ILE A 11 -11.66 26.61 -30.57
N LEU A 12 -11.89 25.35 -30.92
CA LEU A 12 -11.97 24.30 -29.92
C LEU A 12 -10.60 24.25 -29.24
N PRO A 13 -10.50 24.51 -27.92
CA PRO A 13 -9.35 24.01 -27.19
C PRO A 13 -9.48 22.49 -27.28
N PHE A 14 -8.62 21.87 -28.08
CA PHE A 14 -8.25 20.48 -27.85
C PHE A 14 -7.68 20.44 -26.43
N TYR A 15 -8.55 20.23 -25.45
CA TYR A 15 -8.14 19.69 -24.16
C TYR A 15 -7.56 18.32 -24.48
N LEU A 16 -6.24 18.30 -24.66
CA LEU A 16 -5.46 17.08 -24.66
C LEU A 16 -5.62 16.53 -23.24
N GLU A 17 -6.65 15.72 -23.01
CA GLU A 17 -6.64 14.83 -21.86
C GLU A 17 -5.41 13.95 -22.07
N ALA A 18 -4.32 14.28 -21.39
CA ALA A 18 -3.17 13.42 -21.32
C ALA A 18 -3.68 12.11 -20.72
N VAL A 19 -3.92 11.12 -21.58
CA VAL A 19 -4.19 9.75 -21.16
C VAL A 19 -2.94 9.30 -20.44
N LEU A 20 -2.91 9.47 -19.13
CA LEU A 20 -1.84 8.95 -18.30
C LEU A 20 -1.84 7.44 -18.53
N ALA A 21 -0.75 6.92 -19.10
CA ALA A 21 -0.63 5.50 -19.35
C ALA A 21 -0.74 4.73 -18.02
N GLN A 22 -1.52 3.65 -18.03
CA GLN A 22 -1.62 2.73 -16.90
C GLN A 22 -0.22 2.24 -16.50
N ALA A 23 0.20 2.52 -15.26
CA ALA A 23 1.56 2.20 -14.84
C ALA A 23 1.78 0.69 -14.83
N GLN A 24 2.81 0.21 -15.51
CA GLN A 24 3.19 -1.20 -15.58
C GLN A 24 4.69 -1.35 -15.82
N GLY A 25 5.24 -2.51 -15.48
CA GLY A 25 6.64 -2.82 -15.74
C GLY A 25 7.17 -3.93 -14.86
N SER A 26 8.50 -4.06 -14.81
CA SER A 26 9.18 -4.91 -13.84
C SER A 26 9.59 -4.08 -12.62
N GLY A 27 9.65 -4.74 -11.47
CA GLY A 27 9.98 -4.11 -10.20
C GLY A 27 10.65 -5.04 -9.21
N LYS A 28 11.16 -4.45 -8.14
CA LYS A 28 11.73 -5.15 -6.99
C LYS A 28 10.78 -5.09 -5.82
N THR A 29 10.94 -6.02 -4.88
CA THR A 29 10.21 -5.97 -3.62
C THR A 29 11.16 -5.98 -2.43
N THR A 30 10.70 -5.37 -1.34
CA THR A 30 11.20 -5.61 0.01
C THR A 30 10.02 -5.90 0.93
N ARG A 31 10.28 -5.92 2.24
CA ARG A 31 9.28 -6.15 3.27
C ARG A 31 9.52 -5.19 4.43
N TYR A 32 8.46 -4.67 5.01
CA TYR A 32 8.54 -3.80 6.18
C TYR A 32 7.30 -3.86 7.07
N TRP A 33 7.46 -3.42 8.30
CA TRP A 33 6.38 -2.97 9.18
C TRP A 33 6.98 -2.12 10.28
N ASP A 34 6.91 -0.80 10.13
CA ASP A 34 7.50 0.19 11.05
C ASP A 34 6.48 0.82 12.02
N CYS A 35 5.20 0.46 11.85
CA CYS A 35 4.04 1.00 12.55
C CYS A 35 3.78 2.50 12.32
N CYS A 36 4.56 3.18 11.49
CA CYS A 36 4.38 4.60 11.23
C CYS A 36 3.01 4.86 10.61
N LYS A 37 2.48 6.06 10.80
CA LYS A 37 1.44 6.58 9.89
C LYS A 37 1.98 6.55 8.46
N PRO A 38 1.30 5.87 7.52
CA PRO A 38 1.79 5.77 6.14
C PRO A 38 1.59 7.11 5.41
N SER A 39 2.45 7.45 4.44
CA SER A 39 2.48 8.80 3.85
C SER A 39 1.17 9.20 3.15
N CYS A 40 0.45 8.26 2.54
CA CYS A 40 -0.86 8.53 1.91
C CYS A 40 -1.99 8.71 2.93
N ALA A 41 -1.71 8.59 4.23
CA ALA A 41 -2.64 8.96 5.31
C ALA A 41 -2.63 10.46 5.62
N TRP A 42 -1.74 11.25 5.01
CA TRP A 42 -1.80 12.71 5.12
C TRP A 42 -2.85 13.29 4.17
N PRO A 43 -3.59 14.34 4.59
CA PRO A 43 -4.56 15.00 3.71
C PRO A 43 -3.90 15.48 2.42
N ARG A 44 -4.64 15.41 1.31
CA ARG A 44 -4.26 15.98 -0.01
C ARG A 44 -3.00 15.37 -0.63
N LYS A 45 -2.58 14.17 -0.22
CA LYS A 45 -1.43 13.47 -0.82
C LYS A 45 -1.72 12.75 -2.13
N GLY A 46 -2.96 12.33 -2.35
CA GLY A 46 -3.40 11.63 -3.55
C GLY A 46 -4.70 12.20 -4.11
N ASN A 47 -5.09 11.73 -5.29
CA ASN A 47 -6.40 12.00 -5.87
C ASN A 47 -7.51 11.15 -5.21
N SER A 48 -7.62 11.22 -3.88
CA SER A 48 -8.63 10.48 -3.11
C SER A 48 -9.36 11.43 -2.15
N PRO A 49 -10.70 11.31 -2.01
CA PRO A 49 -11.47 12.15 -1.09
C PRO A 49 -11.11 11.94 0.38
N GLN A 50 -10.68 10.73 0.74
CA GLN A 50 -10.29 10.37 2.10
C GLN A 50 -8.86 9.81 2.06
N PRO A 51 -7.96 10.24 2.95
CA PRO A 51 -6.64 9.64 3.04
C PRO A 51 -6.74 8.21 3.59
N VAL A 52 -5.62 7.49 3.56
CA VAL A 52 -5.53 6.17 4.20
C VAL A 52 -5.87 6.28 5.68
N LEU A 53 -6.77 5.41 6.14
CA LEU A 53 -7.17 5.30 7.53
C LEU A 53 -5.95 4.97 8.40
N THR A 54 -5.82 5.68 9.52
CA THR A 54 -4.83 5.41 10.56
C THR A 54 -5.52 4.96 11.83
N CYS A 55 -4.76 4.37 12.73
CA CYS A 55 -5.23 3.92 14.02
C CYS A 55 -4.46 4.57 15.16
N ASP A 56 -5.08 4.64 16.33
CA ASP A 56 -4.41 5.06 17.56
C ASP A 56 -3.45 3.97 18.09
N LYS A 57 -2.82 4.24 19.24
CA LYS A 57 -1.91 3.29 19.89
C LYS A 57 -2.54 1.92 20.21
N ASN A 58 -3.85 1.87 20.39
CA ASN A 58 -4.61 0.66 20.69
C ASN A 58 -5.26 0.05 19.44
N ASP A 59 -4.81 0.43 18.25
CA ASP A 59 -5.29 -0.06 16.97
C ASP A 59 -6.77 0.29 16.68
N ARG A 60 -7.26 1.40 17.25
CA ARG A 60 -8.61 1.91 16.98
C ARG A 60 -8.59 2.93 15.85
N PRO A 61 -9.46 2.82 14.83
CA PRO A 61 -9.56 3.78 13.73
C PRO A 61 -9.66 5.24 14.18
N LEU A 62 -8.84 6.11 13.60
CA LEU A 62 -8.90 7.55 13.76
C LEU A 62 -9.75 8.17 12.64
N SER A 63 -10.90 8.75 13.00
CA SER A 63 -11.79 9.46 12.06
C SER A 63 -11.50 10.96 12.05
N ASP A 64 -10.26 11.34 11.83
CA ASP A 64 -9.77 12.71 11.94
C ASP A 64 -9.34 13.32 10.60
N GLY A 65 -9.65 12.64 9.49
CA GLY A 65 -9.24 13.05 8.15
C GLY A 65 -7.73 13.05 7.92
N GLY A 66 -6.95 12.30 8.72
CA GLY A 66 -5.50 12.23 8.61
C GLY A 66 -4.75 13.36 9.31
N ASN A 67 -5.38 14.07 10.25
CA ASN A 67 -4.75 15.23 10.91
C ASN A 67 -3.78 14.85 12.04
N THR A 68 -3.97 13.70 12.70
CA THR A 68 -3.10 13.26 13.79
C THR A 68 -1.70 12.95 13.27
N LYS A 69 -0.71 13.45 14.00
CA LYS A 69 0.71 13.31 13.70
C LYS A 69 1.18 11.85 13.82
N SER A 70 2.12 11.43 12.98
CA SER A 70 2.63 10.05 12.97
C SER A 70 3.28 9.69 14.30
N GLY A 71 3.05 8.48 14.80
CA GLY A 71 3.75 7.92 15.96
C GLY A 71 5.27 7.76 15.75
N CYS A 72 5.76 7.91 14.51
CA CYS A 72 7.18 8.00 14.18
C CYS A 72 7.77 9.40 14.36
N GLU A 73 6.93 10.38 14.67
CA GLU A 73 7.35 11.73 14.98
C GLU A 73 7.14 12.04 16.47
N ASN A 74 7.95 12.94 17.02
CA ASN A 74 7.83 13.31 18.43
C ASN A 74 6.41 13.83 18.76
N GLY A 75 5.78 13.23 19.77
CA GLY A 75 4.43 13.55 20.24
C GLY A 75 3.28 13.07 19.34
N GLY A 76 3.54 12.28 18.30
CA GLY A 76 2.49 11.75 17.44
C GLY A 76 1.81 10.49 17.98
N ASN A 77 0.58 10.25 17.52
CA ASN A 77 -0.30 9.18 18.03
C ASN A 77 -1.08 8.43 16.93
N ALA A 78 -0.73 8.64 15.65
CA ALA A 78 -1.30 7.91 14.53
C ALA A 78 -0.33 6.83 14.01
N PHE A 79 -0.83 5.62 13.81
CA PHE A 79 -0.09 4.45 13.39
C PHE A 79 -0.76 3.77 12.20
N MET A 80 -0.04 2.91 11.50
CA MET A 80 -0.65 2.00 10.53
C MET A 80 -1.58 1.02 11.25
N CYS A 81 -2.83 0.90 10.78
CA CYS A 81 -3.79 -0.04 11.34
C CYS A 81 -3.37 -1.49 11.07
N SER A 82 -3.49 -2.38 12.05
CA SER A 82 -3.20 -3.81 11.88
C SER A 82 -4.06 -4.46 10.80
N SER A 83 -5.27 -3.95 10.58
CA SER A 83 -6.19 -4.39 9.53
C SER A 83 -5.64 -4.20 8.12
N GLN A 84 -4.58 -3.39 7.97
CA GLN A 84 -3.81 -3.21 6.73
C GLN A 84 -2.62 -4.20 6.67
N SER A 85 -2.78 -5.39 7.24
CA SER A 85 -1.86 -6.54 7.09
C SER A 85 -2.28 -7.44 5.93
N PRO A 86 -1.32 -8.06 5.21
CA PRO A 86 -1.61 -8.86 4.03
C PRO A 86 -2.33 -10.16 4.39
N TRP A 87 -3.11 -10.68 3.44
CA TRP A 87 -3.81 -11.95 3.61
C TRP A 87 -3.94 -12.70 2.28
N ALA A 88 -4.08 -14.02 2.36
CA ALA A 88 -4.31 -14.88 1.21
C ALA A 88 -5.81 -14.91 0.86
N VAL A 89 -6.13 -14.74 -0.41
CA VAL A 89 -7.48 -14.92 -0.96
C VAL A 89 -7.70 -16.39 -1.35
N ASN A 90 -6.67 -16.99 -1.93
CA ASN A 90 -6.54 -18.42 -2.21
C ASN A 90 -5.04 -18.77 -2.32
N ASP A 91 -4.71 -19.96 -2.78
CA ASP A 91 -3.33 -20.44 -2.92
C ASP A 91 -2.48 -19.63 -3.93
N THR A 92 -3.09 -18.94 -4.89
CA THR A 92 -2.41 -18.22 -5.99
C THR A 92 -2.56 -16.71 -5.93
N LEU A 93 -3.47 -16.19 -5.10
CA LEU A 93 -3.75 -14.76 -4.96
C LEU A 93 -3.72 -14.31 -3.48
N ALA A 94 -3.02 -13.21 -3.22
CA ALA A 94 -3.07 -12.47 -1.96
C ALA A 94 -3.45 -11.00 -2.18
N TYR A 95 -3.94 -10.36 -1.11
CA TYR A 95 -4.16 -8.92 -1.06
C TYR A 95 -3.32 -8.29 0.06
N GLY A 96 -2.97 -7.02 -0.09
CA GLY A 96 -2.22 -6.30 0.92
C GLY A 96 -1.95 -4.84 0.58
N TRP A 97 -0.87 -4.32 1.15
CA TRP A 97 -0.45 -2.92 1.03
C TRP A 97 1.06 -2.85 0.83
N ALA A 98 1.53 -1.73 0.29
CA ALA A 98 2.96 -1.48 0.11
C ALA A 98 3.31 0.01 0.23
N ALA A 99 4.54 0.28 0.64
CA ALA A 99 5.20 1.52 0.26
C ALA A 99 5.72 1.39 -1.17
N VAL A 100 5.55 2.42 -2.00
CA VAL A 100 5.90 2.35 -3.42
C VAL A 100 6.80 3.48 -3.85
N ASN A 101 7.64 3.20 -4.85
CA ASN A 101 8.33 4.20 -5.65
C ASN A 101 8.24 3.79 -7.12
N ILE A 102 7.41 4.47 -7.91
CA ILE A 102 7.17 4.14 -9.32
C ILE A 102 7.94 5.14 -10.20
N ALA A 103 8.72 4.62 -11.15
CA ALA A 103 9.56 5.43 -12.02
C ALA A 103 8.74 6.48 -12.79
N GLY A 104 9.21 7.73 -12.79
CA GLY A 104 8.55 8.83 -13.49
C GLY A 104 7.20 9.25 -12.89
N SER A 105 6.90 8.81 -11.67
CA SER A 105 5.64 9.09 -10.97
C SER A 105 5.88 9.82 -9.64
N ASN A 106 4.83 10.06 -8.86
CA ASN A 106 4.91 10.72 -7.55
C ASN A 106 3.72 10.32 -6.65
N GLU A 107 3.72 10.80 -5.40
CA GLU A 107 2.67 10.51 -4.42
C GLU A 107 1.26 10.84 -4.90
N ALA A 108 1.07 11.96 -5.60
CA ALA A 108 -0.26 12.33 -6.10
C ALA A 108 -0.82 11.29 -7.07
N THR A 109 0.05 10.63 -7.83
CA THR A 109 -0.30 9.59 -8.79
C THR A 109 -0.46 8.22 -8.14
N TRP A 110 0.45 7.78 -7.26
CA TRP A 110 0.37 6.42 -6.70
C TRP A 110 -0.44 6.31 -5.42
N CYS A 111 -0.63 7.37 -4.64
CA CYS A 111 -1.31 7.23 -3.35
C CYS A 111 -2.71 6.66 -3.54
N CYS A 112 -2.96 5.54 -2.86
CA CYS A 112 -4.18 4.74 -2.88
C CYS A 112 -4.46 4.01 -4.20
N ALA A 113 -3.54 4.03 -5.17
CA ALA A 113 -3.62 3.21 -6.36
C ALA A 113 -3.36 1.75 -6.01
N CYS A 114 -3.97 0.83 -6.74
CA CYS A 114 -3.68 -0.58 -6.61
C CYS A 114 -2.83 -1.09 -7.76
N TYR A 115 -1.98 -2.07 -7.46
CA TYR A 115 -1.12 -2.73 -8.42
C TYR A 115 -1.26 -4.24 -8.25
N GLU A 116 -1.53 -4.96 -9.34
CA GLU A 116 -1.39 -6.40 -9.38
C GLU A 116 0.08 -6.71 -9.64
N LEU A 117 0.72 -7.35 -8.67
CA LEU A 117 2.07 -7.88 -8.74
C LEU A 117 1.98 -9.35 -9.15
N THR A 118 2.73 -9.76 -10.15
CA THR A 118 3.01 -11.16 -10.48
C THR A 118 4.46 -11.43 -10.12
N PHE A 119 4.70 -12.30 -9.14
CA PHE A 119 6.07 -12.63 -8.73
C PHE A 119 6.80 -13.41 -9.81
N THR A 120 8.08 -13.08 -10.03
CA THR A 120 8.93 -13.66 -11.09
C THR A 120 10.15 -14.38 -10.55
N SER A 121 10.37 -14.40 -9.23
CA SER A 121 11.44 -15.14 -8.58
C SER A 121 11.05 -15.62 -7.18
N GLY A 122 11.91 -16.44 -6.57
CA GLY A 122 11.69 -16.99 -5.24
C GLY A 122 10.60 -18.07 -5.19
N PRO A 123 10.25 -18.56 -3.99
CA PRO A 123 9.32 -19.67 -3.81
C PRO A 123 7.86 -19.32 -4.18
N VAL A 124 7.57 -18.03 -4.34
CA VAL A 124 6.24 -17.50 -4.72
C VAL A 124 6.12 -17.18 -6.21
N SER A 125 7.13 -17.51 -7.03
CA SER A 125 7.11 -17.23 -8.47
C SER A 125 5.83 -17.76 -9.13
N GLY A 126 5.19 -16.92 -9.95
CA GLY A 126 3.91 -17.20 -10.60
C GLY A 126 2.67 -16.85 -9.76
N LYS A 127 2.79 -16.71 -8.43
CA LYS A 127 1.68 -16.21 -7.59
C LYS A 127 1.45 -14.72 -7.86
N LYS A 128 0.25 -14.25 -7.52
CA LYS A 128 -0.17 -12.86 -7.67
C LYS A 128 -0.50 -12.22 -6.33
N MET A 129 -0.20 -10.94 -6.21
CA MET A 129 -0.61 -10.12 -5.08
C MET A 129 -1.15 -8.79 -5.56
N VAL A 130 -2.36 -8.40 -5.14
CA VAL A 130 -2.83 -7.02 -5.37
C VAL A 130 -2.53 -6.19 -4.13
N VAL A 131 -1.74 -5.13 -4.30
CA VAL A 131 -1.38 -4.21 -3.22
C VAL A 131 -1.96 -2.84 -3.47
N GLN A 132 -2.44 -2.17 -2.42
CA GLN A 132 -2.67 -0.74 -2.46
C GLN A 132 -1.44 0.02 -1.96
N ALA A 133 -1.03 1.04 -2.70
CA ALA A 133 0.02 1.96 -2.29
C ALA A 133 -0.48 2.89 -1.19
N THR A 134 0.03 2.73 0.03
CA THR A 134 -0.34 3.55 1.19
C THR A 134 0.80 4.44 1.67
N ASN A 135 2.03 4.14 1.27
CA ASN A 135 3.21 4.87 1.69
C ASN A 135 4.16 5.08 0.50
N THR A 136 5.16 5.93 0.70
CA THR A 136 6.27 6.11 -0.23
C THR A 136 7.55 5.61 0.40
N GLY A 137 8.29 4.77 -0.32
CA GLY A 137 9.64 4.38 0.09
C GLY A 137 10.67 5.28 -0.58
N GLY A 138 11.00 6.41 0.06
CA GLY A 138 11.89 7.43 -0.52
C GLY A 138 13.35 6.99 -0.70
N ASP A 139 13.76 5.92 -0.01
CA ASP A 139 15.06 5.25 -0.11
C ASP A 139 15.07 4.11 -1.15
N LEU A 140 13.91 3.81 -1.75
CA LEU A 140 13.77 2.71 -2.69
C LEU A 140 14.18 3.14 -4.11
N GLY A 141 14.70 2.18 -4.87
CA GLY A 141 14.97 2.39 -6.30
C GLY A 141 13.70 2.54 -7.13
N ASN A 142 13.86 2.78 -8.43
CA ASN A 142 12.76 2.84 -9.37
C ASN A 142 11.96 1.52 -9.41
N ASN A 143 10.64 1.61 -9.45
CA ASN A 143 9.68 0.50 -9.49
C ASN A 143 9.88 -0.49 -8.34
N HIS A 144 9.77 0.01 -7.11
CA HIS A 144 9.94 -0.78 -5.91
C HIS A 144 8.66 -0.82 -5.10
N PHE A 145 8.32 -2.01 -4.61
CA PHE A 145 7.21 -2.27 -3.71
C PHE A 145 7.72 -2.84 -2.37
N ASP A 146 7.77 -2.01 -1.34
CA ASP A 146 8.08 -2.47 0.02
C ASP A 146 6.81 -2.99 0.66
N ILE A 147 6.63 -4.31 0.66
CA ILE A 147 5.36 -4.95 1.01
C ILE A 147 5.17 -4.87 2.52
N ALA A 148 4.06 -4.29 2.95
CA ALA A 148 3.71 -4.20 4.36
C ALA A 148 3.38 -5.60 4.89
N MET A 149 4.19 -6.11 5.82
CA MET A 149 3.94 -7.38 6.49
C MET A 149 4.51 -7.32 7.92
N PRO A 150 3.67 -7.52 8.96
CA PRO A 150 4.15 -7.50 10.33
C PRO A 150 5.35 -8.42 10.54
N GLY A 151 6.43 -7.86 11.09
CA GLY A 151 7.68 -8.58 11.27
C GLY A 151 8.59 -8.61 10.05
N GLY A 152 8.32 -7.81 9.00
CA GLY A 152 9.21 -7.58 7.86
C GLY A 152 10.45 -6.75 8.18
N GLY A 153 10.49 -6.10 9.35
CA GLY A 153 11.55 -5.19 9.77
C GLY A 153 11.03 -3.75 9.82
N VAL A 154 11.51 -2.97 10.79
CA VAL A 154 11.07 -1.58 10.99
C VAL A 154 11.82 -0.61 10.07
N GLY A 155 13.02 -0.99 9.61
CA GLY A 155 13.82 -0.17 8.71
C GLY A 155 14.31 1.12 9.35
N ILE A 156 14.19 2.24 8.63
CA ILE A 156 14.71 3.54 9.06
C ILE A 156 13.98 4.03 10.31
N PHE A 157 12.65 3.93 10.34
CA PHE A 157 11.80 4.41 11.42
C PHE A 157 11.33 3.27 12.32
N ASN A 158 10.81 3.57 13.51
CA ASN A 158 10.26 2.56 14.41
C ASN A 158 9.23 3.18 15.36
N ALA A 159 7.97 3.23 14.93
CA ALA A 159 6.85 3.53 15.82
C ALA A 159 6.35 2.29 16.55
N CYS A 160 6.81 1.08 16.20
CA CYS A 160 6.36 -0.14 16.86
C CYS A 160 6.79 -0.20 18.33
N THR A 161 7.92 0.41 18.70
CA THR A 161 8.27 0.62 20.11
C THR A 161 7.22 1.48 20.81
N ASN A 162 6.79 2.58 20.19
CA ASN A 162 5.81 3.49 20.76
C ASN A 162 4.41 2.88 20.82
N GLN A 163 4.02 2.10 19.81
CA GLN A 163 2.69 1.50 19.70
C GLN A 163 2.55 0.27 20.59
N TYR A 164 3.44 -0.70 20.41
CA TYR A 164 3.31 -2.06 20.93
C TYR A 164 4.40 -2.44 21.95
N GLY A 165 5.32 -1.53 22.28
CA GLY A 165 6.47 -1.84 23.13
C GLY A 165 7.48 -2.78 22.46
N ALA A 166 7.55 -2.77 21.12
CA ALA A 166 8.54 -3.57 20.40
C ALA A 166 9.98 -3.16 20.76
N PRO A 167 10.96 -4.08 20.67
CA PRO A 167 12.38 -3.74 20.88
C PRO A 167 12.86 -2.61 19.96
N PRO A 168 14.01 -1.97 20.25
CA PRO A 168 14.54 -0.85 19.45
C PRO A 168 14.75 -1.15 17.95
N ASN A 169 14.98 -2.41 17.60
CA ASN A 169 15.11 -2.89 16.21
C ASN A 169 13.81 -3.53 15.65
N GLY A 170 12.69 -3.42 16.37
CA GLY A 170 11.49 -4.21 16.09
C GLY A 170 11.61 -5.64 16.63
N TRP A 171 10.74 -6.54 16.16
CA TRP A 171 10.66 -7.93 16.65
C TRP A 171 11.74 -8.88 16.12
N GLY A 172 12.68 -8.39 15.32
CA GLY A 172 13.77 -9.17 14.74
C GLY A 172 14.88 -8.24 14.26
N GLU A 173 15.49 -8.58 13.12
CA GLU A 173 16.48 -7.69 12.51
C GLU A 173 15.83 -6.38 12.07
N ARG A 174 16.58 -5.28 12.20
CA ARG A 174 16.07 -3.95 11.85
C ARG A 174 15.57 -3.91 10.41
N TYR A 175 16.31 -4.55 9.50
CA TYR A 175 15.94 -4.75 8.10
C TYR A 175 15.75 -6.25 7.87
N GLY A 176 14.58 -6.66 7.35
CA GLY A 176 14.24 -8.07 7.10
C GLY A 176 13.49 -8.75 8.26
N GLY A 177 13.54 -8.19 9.47
CA GLY A 177 12.68 -8.53 10.59
C GLY A 177 12.89 -9.93 11.14
N VAL A 178 11.80 -10.62 11.49
CA VAL A 178 11.88 -11.99 12.02
C VAL A 178 12.40 -12.97 10.96
N THR A 179 13.05 -14.05 11.40
CA THR A 179 13.67 -15.05 10.51
C THR A 179 12.92 -16.39 10.50
N SER A 180 11.90 -16.58 11.35
CA SER A 180 11.12 -17.81 11.42
C SER A 180 9.66 -17.56 11.79
N LYS A 181 8.76 -18.45 11.35
CA LYS A 181 7.32 -18.40 11.67
C LYS A 181 7.05 -18.45 13.17
N SER A 182 7.84 -19.21 13.94
CA SER A 182 7.67 -19.32 15.39
C SER A 182 7.78 -17.99 16.12
N ALA A 183 8.51 -17.01 15.57
CA ALA A 183 8.60 -15.68 16.16
C ALA A 183 7.24 -14.94 16.17
N CYS A 184 6.33 -15.27 15.24
CA CYS A 184 4.99 -14.69 15.18
C CYS A 184 4.14 -15.00 16.43
N ALA A 185 4.47 -16.04 17.20
CA ALA A 185 3.77 -16.35 18.45
C ALA A 185 3.86 -15.22 19.48
N ASN A 186 4.93 -14.42 19.44
CA ASN A 186 5.22 -13.33 20.37
C ASN A 186 4.68 -11.97 19.90
N PHE A 187 4.00 -11.91 18.75
CA PHE A 187 3.46 -10.65 18.22
C PHE A 187 2.19 -10.23 18.97
N PRO A 188 1.85 -8.92 18.98
CA PRO A 188 0.52 -8.46 19.33
C PRO A 188 -0.54 -9.24 18.56
N ALA A 189 -1.65 -9.61 19.22
CA ALA A 189 -2.66 -10.50 18.66
C ALA A 189 -3.13 -10.06 17.26
N ALA A 190 -3.34 -8.75 17.07
CA ALA A 190 -3.79 -8.15 15.82
C ALA A 190 -2.78 -8.28 14.66
N LEU A 191 -1.48 -8.46 14.95
CA LEU A 191 -0.41 -8.57 13.95
C LEU A 191 -0.02 -10.01 13.63
N LYS A 192 -0.45 -11.00 14.43
CA LYS A 192 -0.06 -12.41 14.27
C LYS A 192 -0.44 -12.97 12.91
N ALA A 193 -1.64 -12.65 12.41
CA ALA A 193 -2.13 -13.15 11.13
C ALA A 193 -1.24 -12.67 9.96
N GLY A 194 -0.92 -11.37 9.91
CA GLY A 194 -0.02 -10.81 8.90
C GLY A 194 1.42 -11.35 9.00
N CYS A 195 1.91 -11.58 10.22
CA CYS A 195 3.22 -12.22 10.42
C CYS A 195 3.22 -13.67 9.91
N ASN A 196 2.18 -14.46 10.24
CA ASN A 196 2.07 -15.83 9.75
C ASN A 196 1.93 -15.89 8.23
N TRP A 197 1.18 -14.96 7.61
CA TRP A 197 1.05 -14.87 6.15
C TRP A 197 2.40 -14.84 5.43
N ARG A 198 3.41 -14.15 6.01
CA ARG A 198 4.77 -14.09 5.45
C ARG A 198 5.37 -15.48 5.25
N TYR A 199 5.09 -16.42 6.15
CA TYR A 199 5.66 -17.77 6.11
C TYR A 199 4.72 -18.79 5.47
N ASP A 200 3.42 -18.56 5.53
CA ASP A 200 2.40 -19.49 5.02
C ASP A 200 2.19 -19.33 3.52
N TRP A 201 1.65 -18.19 3.11
CA TRP A 201 1.35 -17.94 1.70
C TRP A 201 2.56 -17.41 0.95
N PHE A 202 3.30 -16.49 1.58
CA PHE A 202 4.48 -15.86 0.99
C PHE A 202 5.75 -16.71 1.13
N GLN A 203 5.67 -17.87 1.79
CA GLN A 203 6.70 -18.91 1.88
C GLN A 203 8.08 -18.40 2.34
N GLY A 204 8.11 -17.34 3.14
CA GLY A 204 9.34 -16.71 3.60
C GLY A 204 10.21 -16.12 2.48
N ALA A 205 9.62 -15.83 1.31
CA ALA A 205 10.36 -15.32 0.16
C ALA A 205 11.18 -14.07 0.51
N ASP A 206 12.44 -14.06 0.11
CA ASP A 206 13.34 -12.94 0.34
C ASP A 206 13.40 -12.06 -0.90
N ASN A 207 12.68 -10.93 -0.86
CA ASN A 207 12.70 -9.88 -1.87
C ASN A 207 12.46 -10.40 -3.31
N PRO A 208 11.38 -11.17 -3.57
CA PRO A 208 11.10 -11.68 -4.92
C PRO A 208 10.89 -10.52 -5.91
N ASN A 209 11.38 -10.69 -7.14
CA ASN A 209 11.11 -9.74 -8.22
C ASN A 209 9.64 -9.87 -8.67
N VAL A 210 9.12 -8.81 -9.31
CA VAL A 210 7.75 -8.77 -9.80
C VAL A 210 7.67 -8.17 -11.19
N ASN A 211 6.65 -8.57 -11.95
CA ASN A 211 6.03 -7.70 -12.93
C ASN A 211 4.78 -7.08 -12.31
N PHE A 212 4.50 -5.82 -12.57
CA PHE A 212 3.34 -5.13 -12.02
C PHE A 212 2.54 -4.43 -13.10
N ARG A 213 1.25 -4.24 -12.81
CA ARG A 213 0.36 -3.34 -13.54
C ARG A 213 -0.61 -2.68 -12.57
N GLN A 214 -0.90 -1.41 -12.78
CA GLN A 214 -1.93 -0.69 -12.03
C GLN A 214 -3.29 -1.32 -12.33
N VAL A 215 -4.16 -1.44 -11.33
CA VAL A 215 -5.51 -2.02 -11.46
C VAL A 215 -6.49 -1.24 -10.60
N ALA A 216 -7.79 -1.35 -10.91
CA ALA A 216 -8.83 -0.89 -10.01
C ALA A 216 -8.71 -1.65 -8.68
N CYS A 217 -8.77 -0.93 -7.56
CA CYS A 217 -8.60 -1.57 -6.26
C CYS A 217 -9.73 -2.57 -5.95
N PRO A 218 -9.44 -3.77 -5.43
CA PRO A 218 -10.45 -4.61 -4.82
C PRO A 218 -11.16 -3.89 -3.66
N ALA A 219 -12.48 -4.02 -3.59
CA ALA A 219 -13.30 -3.42 -2.53
C ALA A 219 -12.84 -3.88 -1.14
N ALA A 220 -12.40 -5.14 -1.01
CA ALA A 220 -11.84 -5.69 0.22
C ALA A 220 -10.56 -4.98 0.72
N ILE A 221 -9.76 -4.39 -0.17
CA ILE A 221 -8.59 -3.58 0.21
C ILE A 221 -9.06 -2.18 0.65
N THR A 222 -9.89 -1.54 -0.17
CA THR A 222 -10.34 -0.16 0.10
C THR A 222 -11.28 -0.05 1.29
N GLU A 223 -12.02 -1.10 1.64
CA GLU A 223 -12.86 -1.12 2.83
C GLU A 223 -12.03 -1.10 4.12
N LYS A 224 -10.77 -1.58 4.08
CA LYS A 224 -9.85 -1.55 5.22
C LYS A 224 -9.05 -0.25 5.29
N SER A 225 -8.60 0.29 4.16
CA SER A 225 -7.84 1.55 4.11
C SER A 225 -8.71 2.79 4.08
N LYS A 226 -10.00 2.67 3.73
CA LYS A 226 -10.94 3.77 3.45
C LYS A 226 -10.50 4.74 2.33
N CYS A 227 -9.40 4.44 1.64
CA CYS A 227 -8.88 5.30 0.59
C CYS A 227 -9.21 4.72 -0.79
N VAL A 228 -9.99 5.47 -1.57
CA VAL A 228 -10.38 5.14 -2.95
C VAL A 228 -10.01 6.29 -3.84
N ARG A 229 -9.18 6.05 -4.86
CA ARG A 229 -8.85 7.07 -5.84
C ARG A 229 -10.07 7.45 -6.66
N GLN A 230 -10.19 8.73 -6.99
CA GLN A 230 -11.09 9.15 -8.05
C GLN A 230 -10.52 8.69 -9.40
N ARG A 231 -11.41 8.49 -10.38
CA ARG A 231 -11.04 8.07 -11.73
C ARG A 231 -9.90 8.95 -12.28
N ASP A 232 -8.90 8.30 -12.86
CA ASP A 232 -7.72 8.91 -13.46
C ASP A 232 -7.34 8.19 -14.76
N SER A 233 -6.12 7.63 -14.86
CA SER A 233 -5.64 6.82 -15.98
C SER A 233 -6.50 5.57 -16.24
N ILE A 234 -7.20 5.10 -15.22
CA ILE A 234 -8.11 3.94 -15.29
C ILE A 234 -9.41 4.23 -14.54
N ASP A 235 -10.42 3.37 -14.76
CA ASP A 235 -11.59 3.35 -13.89
C ASP A 235 -11.19 2.84 -12.49
N GLN A 236 -11.34 3.70 -11.48
CA GLN A 236 -10.91 3.44 -10.11
C GLN A 236 -12.05 2.89 -9.23
N THR A 237 -13.21 2.57 -9.82
CA THR A 237 -14.33 1.96 -9.09
C THR A 237 -13.88 0.65 -8.43
N PRO A 238 -14.03 0.51 -7.09
CA PRO A 238 -13.60 -0.71 -6.43
C PRO A 238 -14.29 -1.96 -6.96
N THR A 239 -13.54 -3.05 -7.09
CA THR A 239 -14.00 -4.29 -7.73
C THR A 239 -14.22 -5.42 -6.72
N GLY A 240 -15.14 -6.34 -7.03
CA GLY A 240 -15.39 -7.53 -6.20
C GLY A 240 -16.05 -7.24 -4.84
N PRO A 241 -16.14 -8.24 -3.95
CA PRO A 241 -16.78 -8.10 -2.65
C PRO A 241 -15.92 -7.27 -1.68
N LYS A 242 -16.59 -6.61 -0.73
CA LYS A 242 -15.96 -5.84 0.35
C LYS A 242 -15.29 -6.69 1.42
N GLU A 243 -15.71 -7.94 1.51
CA GLU A 243 -15.15 -8.91 2.44
C GLU A 243 -14.73 -10.15 1.66
N VAL A 244 -13.49 -10.55 1.84
CA VAL A 244 -12.91 -11.76 1.25
C VAL A 244 -12.31 -12.55 2.40
N PRO A 245 -12.80 -13.77 2.68
CA PRO A 245 -12.26 -14.61 3.74
C PRO A 245 -10.76 -14.84 3.57
N THR A 246 -10.05 -15.02 4.69
CA THR A 246 -8.64 -15.42 4.64
C THR A 246 -8.56 -16.91 4.33
N TRP A 247 -7.93 -17.23 3.20
CA TRP A 247 -7.60 -18.61 2.88
C TRP A 247 -6.54 -19.15 3.84
N THR A 248 -6.77 -20.37 4.30
CA THR A 248 -5.83 -21.14 5.12
C THR A 248 -5.55 -22.44 4.37
N PRO A 249 -4.27 -22.84 4.18
CA PRO A 249 -3.90 -24.10 3.55
C PRO A 249 -4.49 -25.33 4.22
#